data_AF-A0A969V4W1-F1
#
_entry.id   AF-A0A969V4W1-F1
#
_cell.length_a   1.000
_cell.length_b   1.000
_cell.length_c   1.000
_cell.angle_alpha   90.00
_cell.angle_beta   90.00
_cell.angle_gamma   90.00
#
_symmetry.space_group_name_H-M   'P 1'
#
loop_
_entity.id
_entity.type
_entity.pdbx_description
1 polymer ?
#
loop_
_entity_poly.entity_id
_entity_poly.type
_entity_poly.pdbx_seq_one_letter_code
_entity_poly.pdbx_strand_id
1 'polypeptide(L)'
;MVSQTCIKKAPPRLGFIGFEHATSRTLFLKDVTCCSLRPNDQKYAFRNTPGAGKLFIEDVSAEGWQFEHPQQVWARQLNPEGSSKKIFNNGGKLWVLGLKTEGGNVNTVLHTKGGGASELFGALLYVTGNVPPNEIAFINDNSRVALSYATISYGANDFQIHVQEKRKSNHRQLTRDKLLQHGNGRAVPLYMGGH
;
A
#
# COMPACT_ATOMS: atom_id res chain seq x y z
N MET A 1 31.42 -8.09 -25.60
CA MET A 1 31.42 -6.81 -24.86
C MET A 1 30.01 -6.59 -24.34
N VAL A 2 29.73 -6.93 -23.08
CA VAL A 2 28.37 -6.83 -22.51
C VAL A 2 28.19 -5.43 -21.96
N SER A 3 27.30 -4.66 -22.60
CA SER A 3 26.91 -3.32 -22.14
C SER A 3 26.13 -3.45 -20.85
N GLN A 4 26.76 -3.12 -19.71
CA GLN A 4 26.06 -2.87 -18.46
C GLN A 4 25.24 -1.59 -18.64
N THR A 5 23.94 -1.75 -18.85
CA THR A 5 23.01 -0.63 -18.77
C THR A 5 22.97 -0.17 -17.31
N CYS A 6 23.69 0.91 -17.01
CA CYS A 6 23.65 1.56 -15.72
C CYS A 6 22.20 2.04 -15.50
N ILE A 7 21.44 1.31 -14.68
CA ILE A 7 20.10 1.74 -14.26
C ILE A 7 20.32 3.03 -13.47
N LYS A 8 20.05 4.17 -14.10
CA LYS A 8 20.03 5.46 -13.43
C LYS A 8 19.04 5.37 -12.29
N LYS A 9 19.56 5.25 -11.07
CA LYS A 9 18.77 5.30 -9.85
C LYS A 9 18.03 6.65 -9.87
N ALA A 10 16.70 6.62 -9.77
CA ALA A 10 15.91 7.84 -9.74
C ALA A 10 16.48 8.77 -8.65
N PRO A 11 16.53 10.10 -8.89
CA PRO A 11 17.03 11.03 -7.89
C PRO A 11 16.24 10.89 -6.58
N PRO A 12 16.89 11.04 -5.41
CA PRO A 12 16.19 10.93 -4.14
C PRO A 12 15.09 11.98 -4.08
N ARG A 13 13.85 11.55 -3.83
CA ARG A 13 12.73 12.46 -3.57
C ARG A 13 13.10 13.31 -2.35
N LEU A 14 13.16 14.62 -2.51
CA LEU A 14 13.32 15.57 -1.40
C LEU A 14 12.00 15.64 -0.61
N GLY A 15 12.08 15.92 0.68
CA GLY A 15 10.90 16.09 1.54
C GLY A 15 11.09 15.54 2.95
N PHE A 16 10.18 15.92 3.84
CA PHE A 16 10.18 15.52 5.24
C PHE A 16 9.84 14.03 5.42
N ILE A 17 10.45 13.38 6.42
CA ILE A 17 10.11 12.03 6.87
C ILE A 17 9.54 12.17 8.28
N GLY A 18 8.29 11.74 8.49
CA GLY A 18 7.62 11.83 9.80
C GLY A 18 8.32 11.02 10.88
N PHE A 19 8.46 9.71 10.62
CA PHE A 19 9.09 8.77 11.53
C PHE A 19 10.12 7.92 10.79
N GLU A 20 11.28 7.75 11.41
CA GLU A 20 12.26 6.75 11.03
C GLU A 20 12.47 5.77 12.18
N HIS A 21 12.20 4.50 11.94
CA HIS A 21 12.45 3.44 12.92
C HIS A 21 13.84 2.85 12.72
N ALA A 22 14.83 3.43 13.42
CA ALA A 22 16.25 3.07 13.32
C ALA A 22 16.79 2.24 14.49
N THR A 23 15.91 1.54 15.22
CA THR A 23 16.28 0.74 16.39
C THR A 23 15.64 -0.64 16.33
N SER A 24 16.31 -1.64 16.91
CA SER A 24 15.75 -2.99 17.09
C SER A 24 14.65 -3.07 18.15
N ARG A 25 14.44 -1.99 18.91
CA ARG A 25 13.35 -1.90 19.89
C ARG A 25 12.00 -1.84 19.19
N THR A 26 10.98 -2.37 19.87
CA THR A 26 9.60 -2.26 19.40
C THR A 26 9.15 -0.80 19.45
N LEU A 27 8.44 -0.36 18.41
CA LEU A 27 7.80 0.95 18.34
C LEU A 27 6.28 0.77 18.30
N PHE A 28 5.56 1.65 19.01
CA PHE A 28 4.11 1.75 18.96
C PHE A 28 3.74 3.17 18.53
N LEU A 29 2.93 3.30 17.48
CA LEU A 29 2.33 4.56 17.04
C LEU A 29 0.83 4.49 17.32
N LYS A 30 0.35 5.38 18.19
CA LYS A 30 -1.05 5.45 18.62
C LYS A 30 -1.61 6.85 18.46
N ASP A 31 -2.86 6.96 18.02
CA ASP A 31 -3.62 8.22 18.02
C ASP A 31 -2.86 9.33 17.27
N VAL A 32 -2.23 8.95 16.16
CA VAL A 32 -1.37 9.84 15.36
C VAL A 32 -2.15 10.32 14.16
N THR A 33 -2.35 11.62 14.05
CA THR A 33 -2.51 12.26 12.74
C THR A 33 -1.21 12.98 12.43
N CYS A 34 -0.55 12.59 11.36
CA CYS A 34 0.66 13.27 10.93
C CYS A 34 0.66 13.48 9.44
N CYS A 35 1.37 14.52 9.05
CA CYS A 35 2.02 14.54 7.77
C CYS A 35 0.98 14.55 6.62
N SER A 36 0.14 15.60 6.63
CA SER A 36 -0.69 16.04 5.51
C SER A 36 -0.56 17.56 5.41
N LEU A 37 0.60 18.00 4.93
CA LEU A 37 0.91 19.42 4.78
C LEU A 37 1.28 19.62 3.31
N ARG A 38 0.28 19.82 2.46
CA ARG A 38 0.40 20.14 1.03
C ARG A 38 1.02 19.05 0.14
N PRO A 39 0.63 18.98 -1.15
CA PRO A 39 1.32 18.12 -2.11
C PRO A 39 2.81 18.46 -2.19
N ASN A 40 3.68 17.45 -2.01
CA ASN A 40 5.13 17.47 -2.22
C ASN A 40 6.05 17.97 -1.08
N ASP A 41 5.54 18.45 0.06
CA ASP A 41 6.43 18.83 1.20
C ASP A 41 6.96 17.60 1.97
N GLN A 42 6.24 16.48 1.86
CA GLN A 42 6.56 15.24 2.54
C GLN A 42 7.05 14.17 1.58
N LYS A 43 8.10 13.47 2.03
CA LYS A 43 8.60 12.27 1.36
C LYS A 43 7.79 11.05 1.80
N TYR A 44 7.79 10.73 3.10
CA TYR A 44 7.14 9.56 3.71
C TYR A 44 6.65 9.88 5.13
N ALA A 45 5.54 9.29 5.58
CA ALA A 45 5.15 9.36 7.00
C ALA A 45 6.05 8.45 7.84
N PHE A 46 6.44 7.31 7.29
CA PHE A 46 7.24 6.32 7.97
C PHE A 46 8.24 5.68 7.03
N ARG A 47 9.47 5.47 7.52
CA ARG A 47 10.39 4.48 6.98
C ARG A 47 11.07 3.67 8.08
N ASN A 48 11.58 2.51 7.72
CA ASN A 48 12.44 1.70 8.58
C ASN A 48 13.87 1.61 8.03
N THR A 49 14.83 1.28 8.90
CA THR A 49 16.20 0.95 8.50
C THR A 49 16.43 -0.58 8.63
N PRO A 50 17.56 -1.12 8.12
CA PRO A 50 17.90 -2.51 8.39
C PRO A 50 17.94 -2.80 9.90
N GLY A 51 17.34 -3.92 10.31
CA GLY A 51 17.31 -4.34 11.71
C GLY A 51 16.28 -3.62 12.60
N ALA A 52 15.38 -2.83 12.02
CA ALA A 52 14.28 -2.21 12.75
C ALA A 52 13.43 -3.26 13.49
N GLY A 53 13.03 -2.93 14.72
CA GLY A 53 12.22 -3.79 15.58
C GLY A 53 10.78 -3.96 15.10
N LYS A 54 9.94 -4.58 15.93
CA LYS A 54 8.51 -4.70 15.65
C LYS A 54 7.82 -3.33 15.63
N LEU A 55 6.82 -3.18 14.78
CA LEU A 55 6.00 -1.97 14.72
C LEU A 55 4.52 -2.31 14.96
N PHE A 56 3.89 -1.56 15.86
CA PHE A 56 2.46 -1.58 16.09
C PHE A 56 1.87 -0.22 15.77
N ILE A 57 0.78 -0.19 15.01
CA ILE A 57 0.09 1.02 14.57
C ILE A 57 -1.37 0.89 14.97
N GLU A 58 -1.91 1.88 15.68
CA GLU A 58 -3.32 1.88 16.11
C GLU A 58 -3.90 3.28 16.01
N ASP A 59 -5.02 3.41 15.28
CA ASP A 59 -5.71 4.68 15.06
C ASP A 59 -4.77 5.78 14.53
N VAL A 60 -4.30 5.56 13.30
CA VAL A 60 -3.32 6.45 12.66
C VAL A 60 -3.76 6.89 11.28
N SER A 61 -3.69 8.19 11.01
CA SER A 61 -3.82 8.77 9.67
C SER A 61 -2.54 9.47 9.23
N ALA A 62 -1.93 8.97 8.15
CA ALA A 62 -0.70 9.54 7.59
C ALA A 62 -0.42 9.04 6.15
N GLU A 63 0.26 9.84 5.33
CA GLU A 63 0.60 9.50 3.94
C GLU A 63 1.96 8.79 3.80
N GLY A 64 2.03 7.74 2.97
CA GLY A 64 3.29 7.21 2.45
C GLY A 64 4.07 6.35 3.45
N TRP A 65 3.57 5.14 3.68
CA TRP A 65 4.20 4.13 4.53
C TRP A 65 5.22 3.30 3.76
N GLN A 66 6.51 3.45 4.10
CA GLN A 66 7.61 2.74 3.42
C GLN A 66 8.28 1.72 4.34
N PHE A 67 7.92 0.45 4.20
CA PHE A 67 8.67 -0.65 4.80
C PHE A 67 9.73 -1.12 3.78
N GLU A 68 10.83 -0.36 3.70
CA GLU A 68 11.93 -0.56 2.73
C GLU A 68 12.74 -1.83 3.04
N HIS A 69 12.78 -2.22 4.31
CA HIS A 69 13.47 -3.41 4.81
C HIS A 69 12.51 -4.40 5.49
N PRO A 70 12.87 -5.70 5.57
CA PRO A 70 12.06 -6.69 6.26
C PRO A 70 11.78 -6.28 7.72
N GLN A 71 10.50 -6.17 8.06
CA GLN A 71 10.01 -5.82 9.39
C GLN A 71 8.69 -6.56 9.67
N GLN A 72 8.36 -6.76 10.94
CA GLN A 72 7.04 -7.25 11.34
C GLN A 72 6.18 -6.08 11.80
N VAL A 73 5.04 -5.89 11.15
CA VAL A 73 4.16 -4.74 11.33
C VAL A 73 2.73 -5.21 11.56
N TRP A 74 2.10 -4.70 12.60
CA TRP A 74 0.68 -4.88 12.87
C TRP A 74 0.00 -3.52 12.92
N ALA A 75 -1.08 -3.36 12.15
CA ALA A 75 -1.86 -2.13 12.10
C ALA A 75 -3.34 -2.38 12.38
N ARG A 76 -3.97 -1.48 13.13
CA ARG A 76 -5.42 -1.41 13.33
C ARG A 76 -5.94 0.00 13.07
N GLN A 77 -7.08 0.11 12.39
CA GLN A 77 -7.70 1.41 12.06
C GLN A 77 -6.71 2.36 11.36
N LEU A 78 -6.08 1.87 10.30
CA LEU A 78 -5.09 2.64 9.53
C LEU A 78 -5.80 3.45 8.45
N ASN A 79 -5.54 4.75 8.39
CA ASN A 79 -6.01 5.62 7.34
C ASN A 79 -4.85 6.20 6.51
N PRO A 80 -4.30 5.45 5.53
CA PRO A 80 -3.22 5.96 4.72
C PRO A 80 -3.80 6.85 3.61
N GLU A 81 -3.71 8.17 3.79
CA GLU A 81 -4.24 9.15 2.83
C GLU A 81 -3.15 9.62 1.84
N GLY A 82 -3.56 10.41 0.85
CA GLY A 82 -2.65 11.08 -0.08
C GLY A 82 -2.62 10.49 -1.50
N SER A 83 -1.78 11.12 -2.34
CA SER A 83 -1.73 10.92 -3.79
C SER A 83 -0.50 10.15 -4.27
N SER A 84 0.16 9.43 -3.37
CA SER A 84 1.28 8.54 -3.68
C SER A 84 0.93 7.09 -3.35
N LYS A 85 1.82 6.14 -3.67
CA LYS A 85 1.66 4.74 -3.22
C LYS A 85 1.51 4.73 -1.70
N LYS A 86 0.39 4.21 -1.23
CA LYS A 86 -0.03 4.41 0.15
C LYS A 86 0.80 3.56 1.11
N ILE A 87 0.95 2.26 0.80
CA ILE A 87 1.76 1.33 1.56
C ILE A 87 2.70 0.55 0.64
N PHE A 88 3.98 0.53 0.98
CA PHE A 88 4.99 -0.30 0.33
C PHE A 88 5.63 -1.26 1.34
N ASN A 89 5.56 -2.55 1.05
CA ASN A 89 6.13 -3.62 1.87
C ASN A 89 7.18 -4.41 1.08
N ASN A 90 8.46 -4.26 1.41
CA ASN A 90 9.57 -4.96 0.78
C ASN A 90 10.17 -6.02 1.71
N GLY A 91 9.75 -7.27 1.54
CA GLY A 91 10.25 -8.42 2.29
C GLY A 91 9.73 -8.52 3.74
N GLY A 92 8.88 -7.59 4.18
CA GLY A 92 8.30 -7.59 5.52
C GLY A 92 7.05 -8.46 5.65
N LYS A 93 6.61 -8.62 6.90
CA LYS A 93 5.31 -9.21 7.27
C LYS A 93 4.42 -8.10 7.77
N LEU A 94 3.42 -7.74 6.97
CA LEU A 94 2.45 -6.69 7.28
C LEU A 94 1.10 -7.34 7.56
N TRP A 95 0.50 -7.02 8.69
CA TRP A 95 -0.87 -7.40 9.01
C TRP A 95 -1.68 -6.15 9.35
N VAL A 96 -2.86 -6.00 8.75
CA VAL A 96 -3.72 -4.82 8.89
C VAL A 96 -5.15 -5.27 9.13
N LEU A 97 -5.79 -4.74 10.17
CA LEU A 97 -7.22 -4.90 10.44
C LEU A 97 -7.91 -3.54 10.47
N GLY A 98 -8.80 -3.29 9.52
CA GLY A 98 -9.40 -1.98 9.35
C GLY A 98 -8.44 -1.03 8.64
N LEU A 99 -8.72 -0.77 7.36
CA LEU A 99 -8.07 0.28 6.58
C LEU A 99 -9.12 1.15 5.92
N LYS A 100 -8.93 2.46 5.89
CA LYS A 100 -9.75 3.36 5.07
C LYS A 100 -8.83 4.22 4.23
N THR A 101 -9.19 4.55 3.00
CA THR A 101 -8.42 5.53 2.21
C THR A 101 -9.30 6.23 1.19
N GLU A 102 -8.94 7.47 0.84
CA GLU A 102 -9.64 8.28 -0.15
C GLU A 102 -8.76 8.70 -1.35
N GLY A 103 -9.41 9.20 -2.40
CA GLY A 103 -8.75 9.98 -3.45
C GLY A 103 -9.48 10.02 -4.78
N GLY A 104 -9.02 10.93 -5.65
CA GLY A 104 -9.54 11.15 -6.99
C GLY A 104 -8.56 10.98 -8.16
N ASN A 105 -7.38 10.43 -7.88
CA ASN A 105 -6.32 10.03 -8.83
C ASN A 105 -5.64 8.73 -8.31
N VAL A 106 -6.42 7.81 -7.73
CA VAL A 106 -5.96 6.92 -6.65
C VAL A 106 -4.78 6.04 -7.06
N ASN A 107 -3.67 6.13 -6.34
CA ASN A 107 -2.45 5.35 -6.55
C ASN A 107 -2.52 4.00 -5.82
N THR A 108 -1.69 3.04 -6.21
CA THR A 108 -1.56 1.72 -5.53
C THR A 108 -1.65 1.81 -4.00
N VAL A 109 -2.68 1.17 -3.44
CA VAL A 109 -2.99 1.13 -2.01
C VAL A 109 -1.93 0.33 -1.27
N LEU A 110 -1.59 -0.84 -1.79
CA LEU A 110 -0.58 -1.69 -1.19
C LEU A 110 0.23 -2.38 -2.29
N HIS A 111 1.55 -2.24 -2.19
CA HIS A 111 2.50 -2.97 -3.00
C HIS A 111 3.37 -3.83 -2.11
N THR A 112 3.24 -5.16 -2.25
CA THR A 112 4.07 -6.13 -1.55
C THR A 112 5.08 -6.72 -2.53
N LYS A 113 6.36 -6.66 -2.18
CA LYS A 113 7.45 -7.22 -2.98
C LYS A 113 8.54 -7.89 -2.13
N GLY A 114 9.53 -8.48 -2.80
CA GLY A 114 10.74 -8.98 -2.15
C GLY A 114 10.51 -10.23 -1.29
N GLY A 115 9.56 -11.08 -1.65
CA GLY A 115 9.18 -12.26 -0.85
C GLY A 115 8.38 -11.93 0.41
N GLY A 116 7.92 -10.69 0.55
CA GLY A 116 7.12 -10.23 1.68
C GLY A 116 5.74 -10.90 1.75
N ALA A 117 5.06 -10.67 2.86
CA ALA A 117 3.69 -11.09 3.08
C ALA A 117 2.87 -9.91 3.61
N SER A 118 1.71 -9.66 3.02
CA SER A 118 0.76 -8.67 3.52
C SER A 118 -0.64 -9.25 3.67
N GLU A 119 -1.21 -9.13 4.86
CA GLU A 119 -2.57 -9.53 5.18
C GLU A 119 -3.38 -8.27 5.50
N LEU A 120 -4.42 -8.00 4.73
CA LEU A 120 -5.29 -6.84 4.87
C LEU A 120 -6.73 -7.32 5.05
N PHE A 121 -7.25 -7.16 6.26
CA PHE A 121 -8.59 -7.58 6.62
C PHE A 121 -9.49 -6.38 6.90
N GLY A 122 -10.51 -6.19 6.06
CA GLY A 122 -11.49 -5.11 6.21
C GLY A 122 -10.94 -3.75 5.79
N ALA A 123 -10.70 -3.56 4.48
CA ALA A 123 -10.41 -2.24 3.93
C ALA A 123 -11.61 -1.61 3.22
N LEU A 124 -11.77 -0.30 3.35
CA LEU A 124 -12.64 0.54 2.54
C LEU A 124 -11.81 1.46 1.66
N LEU A 125 -11.94 1.29 0.35
CA LEU A 125 -11.34 2.17 -0.66
C LEU A 125 -12.44 3.12 -1.13
N TYR A 126 -12.41 4.34 -0.63
CA TYR A 126 -13.41 5.35 -0.94
C TYR A 126 -12.95 6.22 -2.11
N VAL A 127 -13.48 5.94 -3.30
CA VAL A 127 -13.07 6.57 -4.56
C VAL A 127 -13.89 7.84 -4.77
N THR A 128 -13.24 9.00 -4.61
CA THR A 128 -13.88 10.32 -4.68
C THR A 128 -13.61 11.05 -6.00
N GLY A 129 -12.76 10.51 -6.87
CA GLY A 129 -12.53 11.00 -8.23
C GLY A 129 -12.03 9.90 -9.16
N ASN A 130 -11.91 10.21 -10.45
CA ASN A 130 -11.72 9.19 -11.48
C ASN A 130 -10.37 8.46 -11.38
N VAL A 131 -10.42 7.14 -11.24
CA VAL A 131 -9.25 6.27 -11.30
C VAL A 131 -8.86 6.03 -12.78
N PRO A 132 -7.61 6.31 -13.18
CA PRO A 132 -7.13 5.98 -14.52
C PRO A 132 -7.28 4.48 -14.82
N PRO A 133 -7.61 4.07 -16.06
CA PRO A 133 -7.90 2.67 -16.38
C PRO A 133 -6.76 1.67 -16.10
N ASN A 134 -5.51 2.14 -16.12
CA ASN A 134 -4.31 1.33 -15.91
C ASN A 134 -3.79 1.34 -14.47
N GLU A 135 -4.44 2.08 -13.59
CA GLU A 135 -4.04 2.19 -12.19
C GLU A 135 -4.50 0.94 -11.41
N ILE A 136 -3.68 0.52 -10.45
CA ILE A 136 -3.80 -0.81 -9.82
C ILE A 136 -3.89 -0.65 -8.31
N ALA A 137 -4.99 -1.12 -7.71
CA ALA A 137 -5.19 -0.97 -6.27
C ALA A 137 -4.17 -1.77 -5.45
N PHE A 138 -3.96 -3.04 -5.80
CA PHE A 138 -3.06 -3.94 -5.07
C PHE A 138 -2.05 -4.61 -6.00
N ILE A 139 -0.76 -4.50 -5.67
CA ILE A 139 0.31 -5.17 -6.42
C ILE A 139 0.98 -6.20 -5.50
N ASN A 140 1.00 -7.44 -5.97
CA ASN A 140 1.72 -8.55 -5.34
C ASN A 140 2.84 -9.02 -6.29
N ASP A 141 4.06 -8.58 -6.01
CA ASP A 141 5.25 -8.82 -6.83
C ASP A 141 6.16 -9.85 -6.17
N ASN A 142 6.18 -11.07 -6.71
CA ASN A 142 6.95 -12.20 -6.19
C ASN A 142 6.86 -12.34 -4.64
N SER A 143 5.64 -12.26 -4.11
CA SER A 143 5.33 -12.13 -2.67
C SER A 143 4.05 -12.88 -2.31
N ARG A 144 3.45 -12.64 -1.14
CA ARG A 144 2.15 -13.20 -0.73
C ARG A 144 1.20 -12.13 -0.25
N VAL A 145 -0.07 -12.22 -0.60
CA VAL A 145 -1.12 -11.34 -0.08
C VAL A 145 -2.38 -12.10 0.29
N ALA A 146 -3.05 -11.64 1.35
CA ALA A 146 -4.43 -11.97 1.68
C ALA A 146 -5.20 -10.64 1.79
N LEU A 147 -6.26 -10.46 1.01
CA LEU A 147 -6.96 -9.17 0.90
C LEU A 147 -8.46 -9.37 1.10
N SER A 148 -9.05 -8.66 2.05
CA SER A 148 -10.49 -8.53 2.26
C SER A 148 -10.86 -7.06 2.29
N TYR A 149 -11.66 -6.61 1.33
CA TYR A 149 -11.94 -5.18 1.16
C TYR A 149 -13.20 -4.91 0.35
N ALA A 150 -13.68 -3.67 0.44
CA ALA A 150 -14.69 -3.12 -0.42
C ALA A 150 -14.21 -1.79 -1.04
N THR A 151 -14.73 -1.49 -2.22
CA THR A 151 -14.63 -0.16 -2.82
C THR A 151 -16.01 0.48 -2.83
N ILE A 152 -16.05 1.82 -2.75
CA ILE A 152 -17.26 2.61 -2.95
C ILE A 152 -16.88 3.80 -3.83
N SER A 153 -17.75 4.14 -4.78
CA SER A 153 -17.59 5.31 -5.64
C SER A 153 -18.91 6.05 -5.80
N TYR A 154 -18.89 7.38 -5.75
CA TYR A 154 -20.07 8.21 -6.03
C TYR A 154 -19.81 9.10 -7.24
N GLY A 155 -20.17 8.61 -8.43
CA GLY A 155 -20.01 9.34 -9.70
C GLY A 155 -18.60 9.31 -10.30
N ALA A 156 -17.65 8.64 -9.65
CA ALA A 156 -16.29 8.46 -10.15
C ALA A 156 -16.06 7.06 -10.76
N ASN A 157 -15.11 6.96 -11.68
CA ASN A 157 -14.61 5.67 -12.14
C ASN A 157 -13.73 5.04 -11.06
N ASP A 158 -14.08 3.83 -10.66
CA ASP A 158 -13.32 3.00 -9.71
C ASP A 158 -12.21 2.21 -10.45
N PHE A 159 -11.35 1.52 -9.70
CA PHE A 159 -10.27 0.69 -10.24
C PHE A 159 -10.80 -0.33 -11.25
N GLN A 160 -10.20 -0.36 -12.45
CA GLN A 160 -10.47 -1.42 -13.41
C GLN A 160 -9.62 -2.65 -13.11
N ILE A 161 -8.41 -2.44 -12.59
CA ILE A 161 -7.49 -3.49 -12.14
C ILE A 161 -7.40 -3.42 -10.61
N HIS A 162 -7.98 -4.40 -9.95
CA HIS A 162 -8.01 -4.46 -8.50
C HIS A 162 -6.75 -5.12 -7.94
N VAL A 163 -6.32 -6.24 -8.51
CA VAL A 163 -5.10 -6.93 -8.09
C VAL A 163 -4.23 -7.22 -9.30
N GLN A 164 -2.94 -6.94 -9.21
CA GLN A 164 -1.93 -7.45 -10.13
C GLN A 164 -0.96 -8.39 -9.41
N GLU A 165 -0.92 -9.62 -9.89
CA GLU A 165 0.06 -10.63 -9.52
C GLU A 165 1.23 -10.61 -10.51
N LYS A 166 2.46 -10.54 -9.99
CA LYS A 166 3.69 -10.72 -10.77
C LYS A 166 4.47 -11.89 -10.20
N ARG A 167 4.74 -12.89 -11.03
CA ARG A 167 5.47 -14.11 -10.67
C ARG A 167 6.50 -14.41 -11.74
N LYS A 168 7.77 -14.11 -11.47
CA LYS A 168 8.85 -14.16 -12.47
C LYS A 168 8.41 -13.39 -13.72
N SER A 169 8.26 -14.05 -14.86
CA SER A 169 7.79 -13.48 -16.14
C SER A 169 6.26 -13.44 -16.30
N ASN A 170 5.51 -14.10 -15.41
CA ASN A 170 4.07 -14.24 -15.52
C ASN A 170 3.35 -13.08 -14.81
N HIS A 171 2.29 -12.60 -15.45
CA HIS A 171 1.44 -11.55 -14.92
C HIS A 171 -0.03 -11.98 -14.99
N ARG A 172 -0.76 -11.81 -13.89
CA ARG A 172 -2.21 -12.02 -13.84
C ARG A 172 -2.87 -10.82 -13.19
N GLN A 173 -4.06 -10.47 -13.66
CA GLN A 173 -4.87 -9.41 -13.09
C GLN A 173 -6.23 -9.96 -12.62
N LEU A 174 -6.68 -9.43 -11.49
CA LEU A 174 -8.07 -9.50 -11.07
C LEU A 174 -8.71 -8.16 -11.44
N THR A 175 -9.63 -8.22 -12.39
CA THR A 175 -10.29 -7.05 -12.96
C THR A 175 -11.68 -6.87 -12.37
N ARG A 176 -12.17 -5.63 -12.42
CA ARG A 176 -13.42 -5.17 -11.81
C ARG A 176 -14.66 -5.99 -12.20
N ASP A 177 -14.71 -6.48 -13.43
CA ASP A 177 -15.79 -7.30 -13.99
C ASP A 177 -15.91 -8.68 -13.33
N LYS A 178 -14.86 -9.15 -12.66
CA LYS A 178 -14.81 -10.46 -11.99
C LYS A 178 -15.16 -10.40 -10.50
N LEU A 179 -15.50 -9.22 -9.99
CA LEU A 179 -15.74 -8.98 -8.57
C LEU A 179 -17.22 -8.84 -8.26
N LEU A 180 -17.59 -9.16 -7.03
CA LEU A 180 -18.96 -8.98 -6.54
C LEU A 180 -19.31 -7.50 -6.57
N GLN A 181 -20.48 -7.19 -7.14
CA GLN A 181 -21.00 -5.83 -7.15
C GLN A 181 -21.40 -5.41 -5.73
N HIS A 182 -21.07 -4.17 -5.36
CA HIS A 182 -21.48 -3.56 -4.10
C HIS A 182 -21.83 -2.08 -4.35
N GLY A 183 -23.10 -1.81 -4.65
CA GLY A 183 -23.52 -0.50 -5.17
C GLY A 183 -22.71 -0.12 -6.42
N ASN A 184 -22.10 1.06 -6.38
CA ASN A 184 -21.20 1.56 -7.43
C ASN A 184 -19.76 1.03 -7.32
N GLY A 185 -19.42 0.33 -6.24
CA GLY A 185 -18.11 -0.27 -6.02
C GLY A 185 -18.13 -1.79 -6.12
N ARG A 186 -17.18 -2.44 -5.46
CA ARG A 186 -16.98 -3.89 -5.45
C ARG A 186 -16.74 -4.39 -4.04
N ALA A 187 -17.14 -5.63 -3.78
CA ALA A 187 -16.79 -6.34 -2.57
C ALA A 187 -15.87 -7.53 -2.90
N VAL A 188 -14.83 -7.71 -2.10
CA VAL A 188 -13.90 -8.82 -2.17
C VAL A 188 -13.83 -9.44 -0.78
N PRO A 189 -14.64 -10.50 -0.50
CA PRO A 189 -14.66 -11.13 0.82
C PRO A 189 -13.29 -11.67 1.21
N LEU A 190 -12.61 -12.34 0.27
CA LEU A 190 -11.22 -12.76 0.41
C LEU A 190 -10.59 -12.98 -0.97
N TYR A 191 -9.40 -12.43 -1.16
CA TYR A 191 -8.49 -12.76 -2.25
C TYR A 191 -7.18 -13.29 -1.65
N MET A 192 -6.68 -14.39 -2.18
CA MET A 192 -5.39 -14.98 -1.82
C MET A 192 -4.47 -15.01 -3.04
N GLY A 193 -3.23 -14.53 -2.87
CA GLY A 193 -2.22 -14.50 -3.92
C GLY A 193 -0.84 -14.93 -3.40
N GLY A 194 -0.05 -15.62 -4.24
CA GLY A 194 1.28 -16.12 -3.85
C GLY A 194 1.38 -17.55 -3.39
N HIS A 195 0.39 -18.34 -3.77
CA HIS A 195 0.52 -19.79 -3.90
C HIS A 195 0.97 -20.14 -5.32
#